data_AF-A0A7J7BYJ4-F1
#
_entry.id   AF-A0A7J7BYJ4-F1
#
_cell.length_a   1.000
_cell.length_b   1.000
_cell.length_c   1.000
_cell.angle_alpha   90.00
_cell.angle_beta   90.00
_cell.angle_gamma   90.00
#
_symmetry.space_group_name_H-M   'P 1'
#
loop_
_entity.id
_entity.type
_entity.pdbx_description
1 polymer ?
#
loop_
_entity_poly.entity_id
_entity_poly.type
_entity_poly.pdbx_seq_one_letter_code
_entity_poly.pdbx_strand_id
1 'polypeptide(L)'
;MVSKTLFDELHDSPMFRTQIQSMEENAESLRERSLKFYKGCRKYTEGLGEGYDGDIAFASALEAFGGGHNDSISKAFGGPVMAKFTIALREIGTYKEVLRSQVEHILNDRLLQFINIDLFEVKEARKRFDKASLLYDQIVISIFVDVDEFVHSI
;
A
#
# COMPACT_ATOMS: atom_id res chain seq x y z
N MET A 1 -28.36 0.57 8.06
CA MET A 1 -29.33 -0.47 7.63
C MET A 1 -29.12 -0.76 6.14
N VAL A 2 -28.20 -1.65 5.81
CA VAL A 2 -28.18 -2.41 4.54
C VAL A 2 -27.74 -3.82 4.91
N SER A 3 -28.68 -4.59 5.44
CA SER A 3 -28.57 -6.05 5.50
C SER A 3 -29.50 -6.56 4.42
N LYS A 4 -29.01 -6.50 3.17
CA LYS A 4 -29.66 -7.23 2.08
C LYS A 4 -28.90 -8.55 2.01
N THR A 5 -29.54 -9.61 2.46
CA THR A 5 -29.05 -10.99 2.36
C THR A 5 -28.63 -11.22 0.91
N LEU A 6 -27.32 -11.32 0.66
CA LEU A 6 -26.75 -11.42 -0.69
C LEU A 6 -27.13 -12.76 -1.37
N PHE A 7 -27.72 -13.69 -0.61
CA PHE A 7 -28.11 -15.02 -1.04
C PHE A 7 -29.50 -15.32 -0.47
N ASP A 8 -30.51 -15.47 -1.34
CA ASP A 8 -31.86 -15.90 -0.97
C ASP A 8 -31.91 -17.43 -0.74
N GLU A 9 -31.00 -18.20 -1.35
CA GLU A 9 -30.64 -19.58 -1.01
C GLU A 9 -29.12 -19.77 -1.27
N LEU A 10 -28.38 -20.31 -0.28
CA LEU A 10 -26.95 -20.56 -0.42
C LEU A 10 -26.72 -21.93 -1.08
N HIS A 11 -26.67 -21.94 -2.42
CA HIS A 11 -26.33 -23.13 -3.19
C HIS A 11 -24.82 -23.25 -3.35
N ASP A 12 -24.21 -24.25 -2.69
CA ASP A 12 -22.77 -24.59 -2.81
C ASP A 12 -22.46 -25.28 -4.15
N SER A 13 -22.72 -24.56 -5.25
CA SER A 13 -22.49 -25.04 -6.60
C SER A 13 -21.00 -24.97 -6.97
N PRO A 14 -20.53 -25.81 -7.91
CA PRO A 14 -19.17 -25.69 -8.46
C PRO A 14 -18.85 -24.29 -9.00
N MET A 15 -19.85 -23.61 -9.56
CA MET A 15 -19.72 -22.24 -10.05
C MET A 15 -19.51 -21.23 -8.91
N PHE A 16 -20.23 -21.38 -7.80
CA PHE A 16 -20.04 -20.56 -6.60
C PHE A 16 -18.64 -20.76 -6.00
N ARG A 17 -18.19 -22.01 -5.86
CA ARG A 17 -16.82 -22.32 -5.40
C ARG A 17 -15.74 -21.70 -6.31
N THR A 18 -15.94 -21.75 -7.63
CA THR A 18 -15.03 -21.12 -8.60
C THR A 18 -14.98 -19.60 -8.45
N GLN A 19 -16.13 -18.95 -8.21
CA GLN A 19 -16.19 -17.50 -7.99
C GLN A 19 -15.46 -17.10 -6.71
N ILE A 20 -15.67 -17.84 -5.61
CA ILE A 20 -14.93 -17.62 -4.35
C ILE A 20 -13.42 -17.75 -4.59
N GLN A 21 -12.98 -18.84 -5.22
CA GLN A 21 -11.56 -19.05 -5.50
C GLN A 21 -10.96 -17.90 -6.32
N SER A 22 -11.66 -17.44 -7.37
CA SER A 22 -11.21 -16.29 -8.16
C SER A 22 -11.09 -15.01 -7.31
N MET A 23 -12.05 -14.76 -6.41
CA MET A 23 -11.98 -13.62 -5.50
C MET A 23 -10.81 -13.71 -4.52
N GLU A 24 -10.48 -14.92 -4.02
CA GLU A 24 -9.32 -15.15 -3.17
C GLU A 24 -8.00 -14.90 -3.89
N GLU A 25 -7.86 -15.40 -5.11
CA GLU A 25 -6.69 -15.18 -5.96
C GLU A 25 -6.50 -13.68 -6.26
N ASN A 26 -7.60 -12.97 -6.57
CA ASN A 26 -7.58 -11.53 -6.77
C ASN A 26 -7.18 -10.76 -5.51
N ALA A 27 -7.67 -11.17 -4.33
CA ALA A 27 -7.31 -10.55 -3.05
C ALA A 27 -5.83 -10.72 -2.72
N GLU A 28 -5.26 -11.91 -2.94
CA GLU A 28 -3.83 -12.16 -2.73
C GLU A 28 -2.97 -11.37 -3.74
N SER A 29 -3.36 -11.35 -5.02
CA SER A 29 -2.67 -10.54 -6.04
C SER A 29 -2.70 -9.04 -5.70
N LEU A 30 -3.84 -8.54 -5.21
CA LEU A 30 -3.97 -7.16 -4.77
C LEU A 30 -3.08 -6.86 -3.56
N ARG A 31 -2.98 -7.79 -2.61
CA ARG A 31 -2.07 -7.70 -1.46
C ARG A 31 -0.62 -7.58 -1.90
N GLU A 32 -0.16 -8.46 -2.80
CA GLU A 32 1.21 -8.47 -3.28
C GLU A 32 1.55 -7.14 -4.00
N ARG A 33 0.68 -6.70 -4.91
CA ARG A 33 0.85 -5.43 -5.65
C ARG A 33 0.90 -4.23 -4.71
N SER A 34 0.05 -4.23 -3.68
CA SER A 34 0.00 -3.16 -2.67
C SER A 34 1.30 -3.11 -1.85
N LEU A 35 1.82 -4.26 -1.42
CA LEU A 35 3.10 -4.34 -0.70
C LEU A 35 4.29 -3.90 -1.57
N LYS A 36 4.31 -4.29 -2.84
CA LYS A 36 5.35 -3.86 -3.79
C LYS A 36 5.30 -2.35 -4.02
N PHE A 37 4.10 -1.80 -4.16
CA PHE A 37 3.91 -0.36 -4.32
C PHE A 37 4.34 0.43 -3.08
N TYR A 38 4.01 -0.05 -1.87
CA TYR A 38 4.46 0.54 -0.61
C TYR A 38 5.99 0.61 -0.52
N LYS A 39 6.69 -0.48 -0.86
CA LYS A 39 8.17 -0.49 -0.92
C LYS A 39 8.71 0.54 -1.91
N GLY A 40 8.06 0.68 -3.05
CA GLY A 40 8.39 1.71 -4.05
C GLY A 40 8.22 3.13 -3.50
N CYS A 41 7.13 3.40 -2.79
CA CYS A 41 6.87 4.68 -2.14
C CYS A 41 7.93 5.02 -1.11
N ARG A 42 8.35 4.05 -0.27
CA ARG A 42 9.45 4.25 0.69
C ARG A 42 10.78 4.62 0.03
N LYS A 43 11.17 3.89 -1.01
CA LYS A 43 12.39 4.20 -1.77
C LYS A 43 12.32 5.58 -2.42
N TYR A 44 11.15 5.96 -2.91
CA TYR A 44 10.92 7.28 -3.49
C TYR A 44 11.04 8.40 -2.45
N THR A 45 10.45 8.24 -1.26
CA THR A 45 10.54 9.23 -0.17
C THR A 45 11.96 9.37 0.37
N GLU A 46 12.72 8.27 0.43
CA GLU A 46 14.16 8.31 0.75
C GLU A 46 14.94 9.15 -0.28
N GLY A 47 14.71 8.90 -1.58
CA GLY A 47 15.34 9.68 -2.65
C GLY A 47 14.92 11.16 -2.67
N LEU A 48 13.69 11.49 -2.27
CA LEU A 48 13.27 12.88 -2.09
C LEU A 48 14.04 13.57 -0.96
N GLY A 49 14.27 12.87 0.16
CA GLY A 49 15.06 13.39 1.28
C GLY A 49 16.51 13.64 0.90
N GLU A 50 17.17 12.66 0.26
CA GLU A 50 18.54 12.83 -0.25
C GLU A 50 18.64 13.99 -1.25
N GLY A 51 17.66 14.11 -2.13
CA GLY A 51 17.58 15.19 -3.11
C GLY A 51 17.28 16.56 -2.48
N TYR A 52 16.58 16.62 -1.35
CA TYR A 52 16.37 17.83 -0.57
C TYR A 52 17.70 18.27 0.08
N ASP A 53 18.37 17.35 0.79
CA ASP A 53 19.64 17.62 1.46
C ASP A 53 20.71 18.11 0.47
N GLY A 54 20.76 17.51 -0.73
CA GLY A 54 21.64 17.93 -1.81
C GLY A 54 21.36 19.36 -2.30
N ASP A 55 20.10 19.73 -2.51
CA ASP A 55 19.72 21.08 -2.94
C ASP A 55 20.07 22.12 -1.86
N ILE A 56 19.81 21.81 -0.59
CA ILE A 56 20.12 22.70 0.54
C ILE A 56 21.64 22.88 0.71
N ALA A 57 22.41 21.79 0.59
CA ALA A 57 23.86 21.85 0.66
C ALA A 57 24.44 22.72 -0.47
N PHE A 58 23.93 22.56 -1.70
CA PHE A 58 24.39 23.35 -2.83
C PHE A 58 23.97 24.83 -2.72
N ALA A 59 22.73 25.10 -2.30
CA ALA A 59 22.26 26.46 -2.03
C ALA A 59 23.12 27.16 -0.96
N SER A 60 23.53 26.42 0.08
CA SER A 60 24.41 26.93 1.14
C SER A 60 25.82 27.22 0.63
N ALA A 61 26.35 26.37 -0.26
CA ALA A 61 27.64 26.62 -0.91
C ALA A 61 27.61 27.88 -1.81
N LEU A 62 26.51 28.10 -2.53
CA LEU A 62 26.31 29.32 -3.33
C LEU A 62 26.26 30.58 -2.47
N GLU A 63 25.60 30.53 -1.31
CA GLU A 63 25.58 31.66 -0.37
C GLU A 63 26.96 31.90 0.27
N ALA A 64 27.65 30.83 0.67
CA ALA A 64 28.98 30.92 1.24
C ALA A 64 29.99 31.53 0.26
N PHE A 65 29.91 31.15 -1.02
CA PHE A 65 30.76 31.72 -2.07
C PHE A 65 30.34 33.14 -2.44
N GLY A 66 29.04 33.39 -2.63
CA GLY A 66 28.51 34.67 -3.08
C GLY A 66 28.73 35.84 -2.10
N GLY A 67 29.15 35.54 -0.87
CA GLY A 67 29.50 36.54 0.13
C GLY A 67 28.34 37.47 0.51
N GLY A 68 28.66 38.56 1.21
CA GLY A 68 27.67 39.58 1.56
C GLY A 68 27.33 40.50 0.37
N HIS A 69 26.21 41.23 0.47
CA HIS A 69 25.71 42.17 -0.55
C HIS A 69 26.71 43.27 -0.99
N ASN A 70 27.81 43.44 -0.25
CA ASN A 70 28.82 44.49 -0.45
C ASN A 70 30.19 43.97 -0.90
N ASP A 71 30.35 42.68 -1.19
CA ASP A 71 31.60 42.17 -1.74
C ASP A 71 31.73 42.48 -3.25
N SER A 72 32.76 43.26 -3.60
CA SER A 72 33.04 43.66 -4.98
C SER A 72 33.53 42.49 -5.83
N ILE A 73 34.19 41.50 -5.22
CA ILE A 73 34.68 40.29 -5.89
C ILE A 73 33.48 39.42 -6.28
N SER A 74 32.60 39.11 -5.33
CA SER A 74 31.39 38.33 -5.61
C SER A 74 30.46 38.97 -6.64
N LYS A 75 30.33 40.31 -6.66
CA LYS A 75 29.57 40.99 -7.73
C LYS A 75 30.16 40.74 -9.12
N ALA A 76 31.48 40.76 -9.26
CA ALA A 76 32.16 40.49 -10.52
C ALA A 76 32.02 39.01 -10.97
N PHE A 77 31.94 38.08 -10.01
CA PHE A 77 31.75 36.65 -10.27
C PHE A 77 30.28 36.20 -10.42
N GLY A 78 29.31 37.12 -10.35
CA GLY A 78 27.90 36.81 -10.59
C GLY A 78 27.07 36.50 -9.32
N GLY A 79 27.45 37.03 -8.17
CA GLY A 79 26.70 36.90 -6.90
C GLY A 79 25.18 37.12 -7.01
N PRO A 80 24.67 38.12 -7.75
CA PRO A 80 23.22 38.28 -7.95
C PRO A 80 22.55 37.09 -8.68
N VAL A 81 23.27 36.41 -9.56
CA VAL A 81 22.79 35.19 -10.24
C VAL A 81 22.79 34.02 -9.26
N MET A 82 23.85 33.87 -8.46
CA MET A 82 23.95 32.83 -7.43
C MET A 82 22.80 32.94 -6.42
N ALA A 83 22.46 34.16 -5.99
CA ALA A 83 21.32 34.39 -5.10
C ALA A 83 19.98 33.89 -5.69
N LYS A 84 19.77 34.04 -7.00
CA LYS A 84 18.58 33.49 -7.68
C LYS A 84 18.56 31.97 -7.65
N PHE A 85 19.71 31.32 -7.88
CA PHE A 85 19.83 29.86 -7.76
C PHE A 85 19.56 29.38 -6.34
N THR A 86 20.11 30.04 -5.33
CA THR A 86 19.85 29.72 -3.91
C THR A 86 18.35 29.75 -3.60
N ILE A 87 17.63 30.81 -4.03
CA ILE A 87 16.19 30.91 -3.82
C ILE A 87 15.46 29.77 -4.51
N ALA A 88 15.76 29.52 -5.79
CA ALA A 88 15.13 28.45 -6.57
C ALA A 88 15.37 27.06 -5.96
N LEU A 89 16.60 26.76 -5.51
CA LEU A 89 16.93 25.48 -4.88
C LEU A 89 16.20 25.27 -3.56
N ARG A 90 16.06 26.33 -2.75
CA ARG A 90 15.27 26.28 -1.51
C ARG A 90 13.77 26.06 -1.78
N GLU A 91 13.26 26.69 -2.83
CA GLU A 91 11.87 26.50 -3.26
C GLU A 91 11.64 25.06 -3.74
N ILE A 92 12.52 24.52 -4.58
CA ILE A 92 12.49 23.11 -5.02
C ILE A 92 12.57 22.16 -3.82
N GLY A 93 13.47 22.43 -2.87
CA GLY A 93 13.58 21.66 -1.63
C GLY A 93 12.26 21.64 -0.85
N THR A 94 11.60 22.78 -0.73
CA THR A 94 10.29 22.87 -0.06
C THR A 94 9.24 21.99 -0.76
N TYR A 95 9.17 22.02 -2.09
CA TYR A 95 8.24 21.15 -2.82
C TYR A 95 8.57 19.66 -2.69
N LYS A 96 9.86 19.28 -2.62
CA LYS A 96 10.28 17.89 -2.34
C LYS A 96 9.79 17.40 -0.98
N GLU A 97 9.94 18.22 0.06
CA GLU A 97 9.47 17.89 1.42
C GLU A 97 7.94 17.80 1.49
N VAL A 98 7.22 18.70 0.83
CA VAL A 98 5.75 18.62 0.70
C VAL A 98 5.34 17.32 0.03
N LEU A 99 5.99 16.96 -1.07
CA LEU A 99 5.68 15.74 -1.82
C LEU A 99 5.98 14.48 -0.99
N ARG A 100 7.11 14.48 -0.27
CA ARG A 100 7.47 13.41 0.66
C ARG A 100 6.39 13.21 1.72
N SER A 101 5.96 14.29 2.38
CA SER A 101 4.89 14.27 3.38
C SER A 101 3.56 13.75 2.82
N GLN A 102 3.18 14.14 1.59
CA GLN A 102 1.97 13.64 0.95
C GLN A 102 2.05 12.13 0.65
N VAL A 103 3.20 11.65 0.16
CA VAL A 103 3.39 10.21 -0.09
C VAL A 103 3.36 9.42 1.22
N GLU A 104 3.97 9.93 2.29
CA GLU A 104 3.95 9.27 3.60
C GLU A 104 2.53 9.25 4.21
N HIS A 105 1.86 10.40 4.32
CA HIS A 105 0.62 10.47 5.09
C HIS A 105 -0.67 10.22 4.30
N ILE A 106 -0.71 10.58 3.02
CA ILE A 106 -1.94 10.40 2.24
C ILE A 106 -1.95 9.04 1.58
N LEU A 107 -0.80 8.61 1.06
CA LEU A 107 -0.70 7.38 0.28
C LEU A 107 -0.31 6.18 1.15
N ASN A 108 0.82 6.24 1.85
CA ASN A 108 1.33 5.09 2.59
C ASN A 108 0.43 4.72 3.78
N ASP A 109 -0.05 5.69 4.56
CA ASP A 109 -0.93 5.38 5.70
C ASP A 109 -2.23 4.70 5.25
N ARG A 110 -2.87 5.19 4.18
CA ARG A 110 -4.07 4.57 3.60
C ARG A 110 -3.78 3.18 3.05
N LEU A 111 -2.66 3.01 2.36
CA LEU A 111 -2.26 1.73 1.79
C LEU A 111 -1.96 0.69 2.88
N LEU A 112 -1.29 1.09 3.96
CA LEU A 112 -1.01 0.25 5.10
C LEU A 112 -2.28 -0.13 5.84
N GLN A 113 -3.20 0.81 6.04
CA GLN A 113 -4.51 0.53 6.62
C GLN A 113 -5.24 -0.53 5.79
N PHE A 114 -5.30 -0.36 4.46
CA PHE A 114 -5.94 -1.30 3.56
C PHE A 114 -5.32 -2.72 3.61
N ILE A 115 -3.98 -2.79 3.63
CA ILE A 115 -3.26 -4.08 3.69
C ILE A 115 -3.43 -4.79 5.04
N ASN A 116 -3.40 -4.04 6.14
CA ASN A 116 -3.34 -4.59 7.50
C ASN A 116 -4.72 -4.79 8.13
N ILE A 117 -5.76 -4.10 7.64
CA ILE A 117 -7.13 -4.25 8.11
C ILE A 117 -7.92 -5.03 7.06
N ASP A 118 -8.28 -4.39 5.95
CA ASP A 118 -9.23 -4.96 4.98
C ASP A 118 -8.74 -6.29 4.40
N LEU A 119 -7.52 -6.32 3.85
CA LEU A 119 -6.96 -7.54 3.27
C LEU A 119 -6.60 -8.60 4.31
N PHE A 120 -6.34 -8.20 5.56
CA PHE A 120 -6.09 -9.14 6.65
C PHE A 120 -7.40 -9.82 7.09
N GLU A 121 -8.50 -9.06 7.20
CA GLU A 121 -9.81 -9.60 7.52
C GLU A 121 -10.29 -10.60 6.46
N VAL A 122 -10.07 -10.32 5.17
CA VAL A 122 -10.37 -11.27 4.09
C VAL A 122 -9.59 -12.58 4.27
N LYS A 123 -8.29 -12.48 4.60
CA LYS A 123 -7.45 -13.66 4.85
C LYS A 123 -7.95 -14.48 6.05
N GLU A 124 -8.37 -13.82 7.12
CA GLU A 124 -8.90 -14.51 8.30
C GLU A 124 -10.29 -15.10 8.05
N ALA A 125 -11.15 -14.42 7.28
CA ALA A 125 -12.44 -14.94 6.84
C ALA A 125 -12.28 -16.21 6.00
N ARG A 126 -11.33 -16.20 5.05
CA ARG A 126 -10.95 -17.39 4.26
C ARG A 126 -10.58 -18.58 5.14
N LYS A 127 -9.67 -18.39 6.10
CA LYS A 127 -9.28 -19.48 7.02
C LYS A 127 -10.47 -20.08 7.78
N ARG A 128 -11.42 -19.24 8.19
CA ARG A 128 -12.64 -19.70 8.87
C ARG A 128 -13.55 -20.46 7.91
N PHE A 129 -13.69 -19.98 6.68
CA PHE A 129 -14.44 -20.64 5.61
C PHE A 129 -13.86 -22.02 5.29
N ASP A 130 -12.55 -22.13 5.07
CA ASP A 130 -11.86 -23.40 4.79
C ASP A 130 -12.11 -24.43 5.91
N LYS A 131 -11.98 -23.99 7.17
CA LYS A 131 -12.24 -24.85 8.33
C LYS A 131 -13.70 -25.33 8.36
N ALA A 132 -14.65 -24.44 8.10
CA ALA A 132 -16.07 -24.78 8.08
C ALA A 132 -16.42 -25.71 6.92
N SER A 133 -15.85 -25.49 5.73
CA SER A 133 -16.03 -26.34 4.55
C SER A 133 -15.53 -27.75 4.81
N LEU A 134 -14.34 -27.91 5.39
CA LEU A 134 -13.80 -29.23 5.73
C LEU A 134 -14.68 -29.98 6.74
N LEU A 135 -15.19 -29.29 7.75
CA LEU A 135 -16.10 -29.88 8.74
C LEU A 135 -17.43 -30.28 8.09
N TYR A 136 -17.97 -29.44 7.21
CA TYR A 136 -19.20 -29.74 6.47
C TYR A 136 -19.02 -30.99 5.61
N ASP A 137 -17.94 -31.06 4.83
CA ASP A 137 -17.63 -32.21 3.97
C ASP A 137 -17.48 -33.50 4.82
N GLN A 138 -16.82 -33.43 5.98
CA GLN A 138 -16.69 -34.55 6.92
C GLN A 138 -18.04 -35.04 7.46
N ILE A 139 -18.92 -34.12 7.87
CA ILE A 139 -20.24 -34.45 8.42
C ILE A 139 -21.12 -35.09 7.34
N VAL A 140 -21.12 -34.54 6.12
CA VAL A 140 -21.90 -35.09 5.00
C VAL A 140 -21.45 -36.52 4.68
N ILE A 141 -20.14 -36.78 4.66
CA ILE A 141 -19.59 -38.13 4.45
C ILE A 141 -20.01 -39.06 5.59
N SER A 142 -19.88 -38.64 6.85
CA SER A 142 -20.27 -39.47 8.00
C SER A 142 -21.75 -39.86 7.94
N ILE A 143 -22.64 -38.89 7.69
CA ILE A 143 -24.09 -39.15 7.57
C ILE A 143 -24.35 -40.14 6.44
N PHE A 144 -23.68 -40.01 5.30
CA PHE A 144 -23.86 -40.93 4.18
C PHE A 144 -23.45 -42.37 4.55
N VAL A 145 -22.33 -42.54 5.27
CA VAL A 145 -21.86 -43.84 5.76
C VAL A 145 -22.84 -44.43 6.78
N ASP A 146 -23.31 -43.62 7.75
CA ASP A 146 -24.26 -44.05 8.78
C ASP A 146 -25.60 -44.51 8.14
N VAL A 147 -26.04 -43.83 7.09
CA VAL A 147 -27.25 -44.22 6.33
C VAL A 147 -27.03 -45.51 5.54
N ASP A 148 -25.88 -45.69 4.91
CA ASP A 148 -25.56 -46.90 4.14
C ASP A 148 -25.45 -48.14 5.04
N GLU A 149 -24.81 -48.01 6.22
CA GLU A 149 -24.77 -49.07 7.24
C GLU A 149 -26.17 -49.42 7.75
N PHE A 150 -27.02 -48.42 8.01
CA PHE A 150 -28.41 -48.64 8.43
C PHE A 150 -29.21 -49.39 7.36
N VAL A 151 -29.07 -49.02 6.08
CA VAL A 151 -29.77 -49.68 4.96
C VAL A 151 -29.30 -51.13 4.80
N HIS A 152 -28.01 -51.43 4.98
CA HIS A 152 -27.49 -52.81 4.92
C HIS A 152 -27.82 -53.67 6.15
N SER A 153 -28.31 -53.05 7.25
CA SER A 153 -28.71 -53.74 8.48
C SER A 153 -30.19 -54.15 8.51
N ILE A 154 -31.00 -53.77 7.51
CA ILE A 154 -32.43 -54.14 7.35
C ILE A 154 -32.57 -55.25 6.32
#